data_AF-A0A133XTI1-F1
#
_entry.id   AF-A0A133XTI1-F1
#
_cell.length_a   1.000
_cell.length_b   1.000
_cell.length_c   1.000
_cell.angle_alpha   90.00
_cell.angle_beta   90.00
_cell.angle_gamma   90.00
#
_symmetry.space_group_name_H-M   'P 1'
#
loop_
_entity.id
_entity.type
_entity.pdbx_description
1 polymer ?
#
loop_
_entity_poly.entity_id
_entity_poly.type
_entity_poly.pdbx_seq_one_letter_code
_entity_poly.pdbx_strand_id
1 'polypeptide(L)'
;MAEKYYSHKNPSNLMPSEILKNVPEIYGQEDAAFADKVVHAAYIIPFKSSWTWYLTEYDKQTGDGFGLVVGYEPEWGYFRLSELKDLGAERLILEDFPKTFKEIAQTELARRMTKQELEDAFMGTLDVESLGEPLTAIQQVGRDAKNAEGLEL
;
A
#
# COMPACT_ATOMS: atom_id res chain seq x y z
N MET A 1 10.95 2.03 25.59
CA MET A 1 10.53 1.00 24.60
C MET A 1 9.98 1.76 23.42
N ALA A 2 10.53 1.60 22.22
CA ALA A 2 9.86 2.13 21.02
C ALA A 2 8.58 1.32 20.81
N GLU A 3 7.46 1.97 20.49
CA GLU A 3 6.25 1.26 20.09
C GLU A 3 6.55 0.44 18.83
N LYS A 4 6.12 -0.82 18.81
CA LYS A 4 6.37 -1.75 17.70
C LYS A 4 5.64 -1.32 16.41
N TYR A 5 4.51 -0.63 16.57
CA TYR A 5 3.63 -0.20 15.50
C TYR A 5 3.25 1.27 15.66
N TYR A 6 2.83 1.90 14.57
CA TYR A 6 2.45 3.30 14.52
C TYR A 6 1.04 3.53 15.04
N SER A 7 0.78 4.75 15.54
CA SER A 7 -0.54 5.10 16.05
C SER A 7 -1.64 5.05 14.97
N HIS A 8 -2.81 4.51 15.32
CA HIS A 8 -4.01 4.56 14.46
C HIS A 8 -4.81 5.87 14.62
N LYS A 9 -4.37 6.79 15.47
CA LYS A 9 -5.06 8.06 15.70
C LYS A 9 -4.88 9.01 14.53
N ASN A 10 -5.93 9.78 14.25
CA ASN A 10 -5.98 10.83 13.23
C ASN A 10 -5.47 10.33 11.86
N PRO A 11 -6.19 9.40 11.21
CA PRO A 11 -5.74 8.78 9.97
C PRO A 11 -5.61 9.78 8.81
N SER A 12 -6.29 10.93 8.86
CA SER A 12 -6.13 12.02 7.87
C SER A 12 -4.77 12.75 7.97
N ASN A 13 -3.99 12.54 9.04
CA ASN A 13 -2.58 12.95 9.07
C ASN A 13 -1.72 11.89 8.37
N LEU A 14 -1.42 12.04 7.09
CA LEU A 14 -0.73 11.00 6.33
C LEU A 14 0.70 10.70 6.83
N MET A 15 1.41 11.70 7.37
CA MET A 15 2.79 11.57 7.85
C MET A 15 2.95 12.04 9.31
N PRO A 16 2.53 11.22 10.30
CA PRO A 16 2.81 11.48 11.70
C PRO A 16 4.32 11.38 11.95
N SER A 17 4.79 12.01 13.03
CA SER A 17 6.22 12.11 13.33
C SER A 17 6.92 10.76 13.50
N GLU A 18 6.18 9.72 13.91
CA GLU A 18 6.70 8.36 14.04
C GLU A 18 7.03 7.73 12.68
N ILE A 19 6.18 7.92 11.66
CA ILE A 19 6.44 7.44 10.31
C ILE A 19 7.61 8.22 9.71
N LEU A 20 7.57 9.56 9.80
CA LEU A 20 8.61 10.44 9.25
C LEU A 20 10.02 10.14 9.81
N LYS A 21 10.12 9.68 11.06
CA LYS A 21 11.39 9.34 11.70
C LYS A 21 11.95 7.99 11.25
N ASN A 22 11.09 7.05 10.84
CA ASN A 22 11.46 5.66 10.64
C ASN A 22 11.39 5.22 9.17
N VAL A 23 10.62 5.90 8.33
CA VAL A 23 10.60 5.62 6.89
C VAL A 23 11.98 5.92 6.30
N PRO A 24 12.57 4.99 5.54
CA PRO A 24 13.83 5.22 4.85
C PRO A 24 13.68 6.27 3.76
N GLU A 25 14.79 6.94 3.41
CA GLU A 25 14.89 7.74 2.19
C GLU A 25 14.74 6.84 0.95
N ILE A 26 14.46 7.44 -0.20
CA ILE A 26 14.40 6.74 -1.49
C ILE A 26 15.69 5.93 -1.72
N TYR A 27 15.53 4.71 -2.22
CA TYR A 27 16.57 3.69 -2.38
C TYR A 27 17.06 3.02 -1.09
N GLY A 28 16.55 3.40 0.08
CA GLY A 28 16.97 2.81 1.36
C GLY A 28 16.60 1.33 1.55
N GLN A 29 15.80 0.76 0.66
CA GLN A 29 15.44 -0.66 0.64
C GLN A 29 15.80 -1.34 -0.70
N GLU A 30 16.67 -0.76 -1.54
CA GLU A 30 16.96 -1.28 -2.89
C GLU A 30 17.48 -2.73 -2.92
N ASP A 31 18.28 -3.10 -1.91
CA ASP A 31 18.83 -4.46 -1.76
C ASP A 31 17.80 -5.51 -1.29
N ALA A 32 16.64 -5.08 -0.80
CA ALA A 32 15.58 -5.97 -0.37
C ALA A 32 14.70 -6.38 -1.58
N ALA A 33 14.40 -7.68 -1.66
CA ALA A 33 13.39 -8.19 -2.57
C ALA A 33 12.04 -7.51 -2.31
N PHE A 34 11.21 -7.34 -3.35
CA PHE A 34 9.94 -6.61 -3.25
C PHE A 34 9.04 -7.11 -2.11
N ALA A 35 8.91 -8.43 -1.94
CA ALA A 35 8.11 -9.02 -0.86
C ALA A 35 8.66 -8.74 0.55
N ASP A 36 9.97 -8.51 0.68
CA ASP A 36 10.63 -8.28 1.96
C ASP A 36 10.78 -6.78 2.27
N LYS A 37 10.37 -5.87 1.37
CA LYS A 37 10.32 -4.43 1.64
C LYS A 37 9.30 -4.12 2.75
N VAL A 38 9.70 -3.24 3.65
CA VAL A 38 8.89 -2.74 4.77
C VAL A 38 7.96 -1.65 4.28
N VAL A 39 6.67 -1.85 4.54
CA VAL A 39 5.59 -0.88 4.39
C VAL A 39 5.45 -0.09 5.68
N HIS A 40 5.54 1.24 5.59
CA HIS A 40 5.43 2.15 6.70
C HIS A 40 4.02 2.77 6.85
N ALA A 41 3.26 2.82 5.77
CA ALA A 41 1.85 3.18 5.77
C ALA A 41 1.17 2.63 4.51
N ALA A 42 -0.13 2.48 4.57
CA ALA A 42 -0.97 2.38 3.38
C ALA A 42 -1.98 3.53 3.41
N TYR A 43 -2.28 4.10 2.23
CA TYR A 43 -3.22 5.20 2.08
C TYR A 43 -4.39 4.78 1.23
N ILE A 44 -5.59 5.22 1.60
CA ILE A 44 -6.85 5.00 0.87
C ILE A 44 -7.57 6.34 0.73
N ILE A 45 -8.47 6.47 -0.24
CA ILE A 45 -9.40 7.62 -0.31
C ILE A 45 -10.82 7.12 -0.02
N PRO A 46 -11.29 7.21 1.23
CA PRO A 46 -12.57 6.63 1.62
C PRO A 46 -13.73 7.11 0.74
N PHE A 47 -14.59 6.17 0.34
CA PHE A 47 -15.81 6.40 -0.45
C PHE A 47 -15.61 6.94 -1.88
N LYS A 48 -14.40 7.32 -2.30
CA LYS A 48 -14.14 7.90 -3.62
C LYS A 48 -13.30 7.05 -4.55
N SER A 49 -12.39 6.24 -4.02
CA SER A 49 -11.49 5.39 -4.82
C SER A 49 -11.35 4.01 -4.19
N SER A 50 -11.17 2.99 -5.04
CA SER A 50 -10.77 1.65 -4.62
C SER A 50 -9.25 1.49 -4.47
N TRP A 51 -8.47 2.51 -4.83
CA TRP A 51 -7.01 2.44 -4.88
C TRP A 51 -6.39 2.46 -3.49
N THR A 52 -5.21 1.85 -3.39
CA THR A 52 -4.40 1.86 -2.18
C THR A 52 -2.93 2.13 -2.52
N TRP A 53 -2.31 3.08 -1.82
CA TRP A 53 -0.90 3.42 -1.97
C TRP A 53 -0.12 2.95 -0.74
N TYR A 54 0.78 1.98 -0.92
CA TYR A 54 1.65 1.45 0.13
C TYR A 54 2.99 2.17 0.13
N LEU A 55 3.29 2.92 1.18
CA LEU A 55 4.53 3.68 1.35
C LEU A 55 5.65 2.78 1.88
N THR A 56 6.75 2.70 1.13
CA THR A 56 7.97 2.01 1.57
C THR A 56 9.12 2.97 1.84
N GLU A 57 9.26 4.01 1.02
CA GLU A 57 10.36 4.98 1.10
C GLU A 57 9.81 6.39 0.86
N TYR A 58 10.48 7.42 1.39
CA TYR A 58 9.98 8.79 1.32
C TYR A 58 11.11 9.81 1.22
N ASP A 59 11.00 10.72 0.25
CA ASP A 59 11.87 11.89 0.12
C ASP A 59 11.31 13.03 0.99
N LYS A 60 12.06 13.38 2.04
CA LYS A 60 11.64 14.46 2.96
C LYS A 60 11.72 15.86 2.37
N GLN A 61 12.51 16.05 1.30
CA GLN A 61 12.70 17.35 0.65
C GLN A 61 11.56 17.64 -0.33
N THR A 62 11.17 16.65 -1.13
CA THR A 62 10.12 16.83 -2.15
C THR A 62 8.73 16.46 -1.64
N GLY A 63 8.64 15.57 -0.65
CA GLY A 63 7.39 15.02 -0.17
C GLY A 63 6.84 13.86 -1.02
N ASP A 64 7.67 13.30 -1.89
CA ASP A 64 7.31 12.15 -2.72
C ASP A 64 7.54 10.85 -1.94
N GLY A 65 6.56 9.96 -2.00
CA GLY A 65 6.66 8.58 -1.54
C GLY A 65 6.97 7.64 -2.69
N PHE A 66 7.60 6.52 -2.36
CA PHE A 66 7.77 5.39 -3.26
C PHE A 66 7.17 4.13 -2.63
N GLY A 67 6.57 3.28 -3.46
CA GLY A 67 6.12 1.95 -3.07
C GLY A 67 5.10 1.37 -4.05
N LEU A 68 4.30 0.41 -3.57
CA LEU A 68 3.29 -0.28 -4.39
C LEU A 68 1.98 0.50 -4.44
N VAL A 69 1.45 0.74 -5.62
CA VAL A 69 0.13 1.33 -5.87
C VAL A 69 -0.77 0.24 -6.42
N VAL A 70 -1.87 -0.04 -5.73
CA VAL A 70 -2.88 -1.01 -6.17
C VAL A 70 -4.09 -0.22 -6.64
N GLY A 71 -4.26 -0.11 -7.95
CA GLY A 71 -5.39 0.55 -8.61
C GLY A 71 -5.99 -0.36 -9.68
N TYR A 72 -5.96 0.10 -10.94
CA TYR A 72 -6.34 -0.70 -12.11
C TYR A 72 -5.47 -1.95 -12.25
N GLU A 73 -4.15 -1.73 -12.26
CA GLU A 73 -3.13 -2.75 -12.19
C GLU A 73 -2.19 -2.39 -11.02
N PRO A 74 -1.62 -3.37 -10.32
CA PRO A 74 -0.65 -3.11 -9.27
C PRO A 74 0.70 -2.68 -9.88
N GLU A 75 1.23 -1.54 -9.45
CA GLU A 75 2.47 -0.98 -9.98
C GLU A 75 3.38 -0.42 -8.88
N TRP A 76 4.68 -0.58 -9.05
CA TRP A 76 5.67 0.09 -8.19
C TRP A 76 5.99 1.46 -8.77
N GLY A 77 5.85 2.50 -7.96
CA GLY A 77 6.02 3.85 -8.46
C GLY A 77 6.10 4.92 -7.38
N TYR A 78 6.32 6.14 -7.86
CA TYR A 78 6.32 7.34 -7.05
C TYR A 78 4.91 7.92 -6.98
N PHE A 79 4.56 8.46 -5.81
CA PHE A 79 3.31 9.18 -5.60
C PHE A 79 3.52 10.32 -4.61
N ARG A 80 2.78 11.41 -4.78
CA ARG A 80 2.94 12.60 -3.93
C ARG A 80 1.92 12.61 -2.80
N LEU A 81 2.39 12.66 -1.56
CA LEU A 81 1.49 12.65 -0.41
C LEU A 81 0.62 13.90 -0.29
N SER A 82 1.08 15.05 -0.81
CA SER A 82 0.25 16.26 -0.84
C SER A 82 -0.97 16.10 -1.76
N GLU A 83 -0.81 15.44 -2.91
CA GLU A 83 -1.91 15.15 -3.84
C GLU A 83 -2.91 14.18 -3.21
N LEU A 84 -2.41 13.10 -2.58
CA LEU A 84 -3.28 12.19 -1.82
C LEU A 84 -4.06 12.92 -0.72
N LYS A 85 -3.40 13.82 0.00
CA LYS A 85 -4.04 14.64 1.03
C LYS A 85 -5.15 15.53 0.45
N ASP A 86 -4.91 16.18 -0.70
CA ASP A 86 -5.89 17.05 -1.36
C ASP A 86 -7.11 16.25 -1.86
N LEU A 87 -6.92 15.00 -2.25
CA LEU A 87 -8.01 14.08 -2.61
C LEU A 87 -8.82 13.58 -1.39
N GLY A 88 -8.30 13.83 -0.18
CA GLY A 88 -8.90 13.40 1.09
C GLY A 88 -8.48 11.98 1.49
N ALA A 89 -7.25 11.59 1.16
CA ALA A 89 -6.73 10.31 1.60
C ALA A 89 -6.60 10.23 3.13
N GLU A 90 -6.65 9.00 3.61
CA GLU A 90 -6.44 8.62 5.00
C GLU A 90 -5.50 7.43 5.08
N ARG A 91 -4.76 7.31 6.19
CA ARG A 91 -4.02 6.09 6.51
C ARG A 91 -5.00 4.93 6.72
N LEU A 92 -4.71 3.79 6.12
CA LEU A 92 -5.39 2.54 6.37
C LEU A 92 -5.03 2.04 7.78
N ILE A 93 -6.02 1.95 8.65
CA ILE A 93 -5.87 1.53 10.07
C ILE A 93 -6.36 0.11 10.35
N LEU A 94 -6.67 -0.66 9.31
CA LEU A 94 -7.05 -2.07 9.43
C LEU A 94 -5.85 -3.00 9.64
N GLU A 95 -4.64 -2.47 9.45
CA GLU A 95 -3.38 -3.19 9.57
C GLU A 95 -2.39 -2.37 10.42
N ASP A 96 -1.60 -3.08 11.22
CA ASP A 96 -0.55 -2.45 12.02
C ASP A 96 0.70 -2.27 11.17
N PHE A 97 1.20 -1.04 11.04
CA PHE A 97 2.47 -0.73 10.37
C PHE A 97 3.54 -0.30 11.38
N PRO A 98 4.84 -0.52 11.13
CA PRO A 98 5.43 -1.06 9.90
C PRO A 98 5.42 -2.59 9.84
N LYS A 99 5.28 -3.14 8.63
CA LYS A 99 5.31 -4.59 8.31
C LYS A 99 5.86 -4.81 6.91
N THR A 100 6.44 -5.98 6.62
CA THR A 100 6.83 -6.33 5.25
C THR A 100 5.62 -6.68 4.40
N PHE A 101 5.75 -6.61 3.08
CA PHE A 101 4.68 -7.10 2.19
C PHE A 101 4.34 -8.58 2.42
N LYS A 102 5.34 -9.40 2.77
CA LYS A 102 5.17 -10.79 3.17
C LYS A 102 4.26 -10.94 4.39
N GLU A 103 4.43 -10.09 5.41
CA GLU A 103 3.61 -10.12 6.63
C GLU A 103 2.16 -9.71 6.37
N ILE A 104 1.90 -8.84 5.39
CA ILE A 104 0.55 -8.37 5.05
C ILE A 104 -0.06 -9.10 3.84
N ALA A 105 0.62 -10.10 3.29
CA ALA A 105 0.21 -10.78 2.07
C ALA A 105 -1.15 -11.47 2.22
N GLN A 106 -1.36 -12.19 3.33
CA GLN A 106 -2.59 -12.92 3.62
C GLN A 106 -3.71 -12.03 4.20
N THR A 107 -3.38 -10.84 4.70
CA THR A 107 -4.34 -9.95 5.37
C THR A 107 -4.82 -8.85 4.44
N GLU A 108 -3.94 -7.97 3.99
CA GLU A 108 -4.31 -6.77 3.25
C GLU A 108 -4.18 -6.93 1.74
N LEU A 109 -3.13 -7.61 1.26
CA LEU A 109 -2.90 -7.76 -0.17
C LEU A 109 -3.87 -8.76 -0.80
N ALA A 110 -4.07 -9.93 -0.19
CA ALA A 110 -5.03 -10.94 -0.65
C ALA A 110 -6.51 -10.47 -0.62
N ARG A 111 -6.81 -9.34 0.02
CA ARG A 111 -8.14 -8.68 -0.05
C ARG A 111 -8.28 -7.71 -1.21
N ARG A 112 -7.17 -7.27 -1.81
CA ARG A 112 -7.14 -6.24 -2.85
C ARG A 112 -6.63 -6.74 -4.18
N MET A 113 -5.95 -7.87 -4.21
CA MET A 113 -5.27 -8.40 -5.38
C MET A 113 -5.61 -9.88 -5.57
N THR A 114 -5.68 -10.31 -6.83
CA THR A 114 -5.71 -11.71 -7.22
C THR A 114 -4.33 -12.36 -7.05
N LYS A 115 -4.26 -13.70 -7.12
CA LYS A 115 -2.98 -14.42 -7.11
C LYS A 115 -2.08 -13.96 -8.27
N GLN A 116 -2.62 -13.81 -9.48
CA GLN A 116 -1.85 -13.33 -10.65
C GLN A 116 -1.31 -11.92 -10.43
N GLU A 117 -2.15 -10.99 -9.97
CA GLU A 117 -1.74 -9.62 -9.66
C GLU A 117 -0.61 -9.59 -8.61
N LEU A 118 -0.63 -10.49 -7.62
CA LEU A 118 0.42 -10.63 -6.63
C LEU A 118 1.72 -11.20 -7.23
N GLU A 119 1.64 -12.21 -8.09
CA GLU A 119 2.81 -12.75 -8.78
C GLU A 119 3.51 -11.69 -9.62
N ASP A 120 2.72 -10.94 -10.40
CA ASP A 120 3.22 -9.92 -11.32
C ASP A 120 3.84 -8.75 -10.54
N ALA A 121 3.12 -8.21 -9.54
CA ALA A 121 3.58 -7.08 -8.74
C ALA A 121 4.87 -7.38 -7.97
N PHE A 122 5.02 -8.61 -7.49
CA PHE A 122 6.18 -9.02 -6.68
C PHE A 122 7.23 -9.78 -7.50
N MET A 123 7.08 -9.88 -8.82
CA MET A 123 8.01 -10.57 -9.73
C MET A 123 8.37 -11.99 -9.24
N GLY A 124 7.38 -12.71 -8.71
CA GLY A 124 7.54 -14.05 -8.14
C GLY A 124 8.31 -14.12 -6.81
N THR A 125 8.66 -13.00 -6.18
CA THR A 125 9.34 -12.98 -4.86
C THR A 125 8.41 -13.26 -3.69
N LEU A 126 7.10 -13.23 -3.92
CA LEU A 126 6.07 -13.55 -2.94
C LEU A 126 5.58 -14.99 -3.14
N ASP A 127 5.54 -15.79 -2.07
CA ASP A 127 4.98 -17.15 -2.11
C ASP A 127 3.45 -17.10 -2.11
N VAL A 128 2.87 -16.95 -3.31
CA VAL A 128 1.42 -16.83 -3.52
C VAL A 128 0.67 -18.13 -3.31
N GLU A 129 1.32 -19.28 -3.47
CA GLU A 129 0.71 -20.61 -3.31
C GLU A 129 0.36 -20.87 -1.84
N SER A 130 1.16 -20.32 -0.93
CA SER A 130 0.88 -20.33 0.51
C SER A 130 -0.27 -19.41 0.93
N LEU A 131 -0.68 -18.48 0.07
CA LEU A 131 -1.82 -17.60 0.31
C LEU A 131 -3.08 -18.41 0.00
N GLY A 132 -3.87 -18.71 1.05
CA GLY A 132 -5.16 -19.39 0.89
C GLY A 132 -6.07 -18.68 -0.12
N GLU A 133 -7.17 -19.31 -0.50
CA GLU A 133 -8.07 -18.75 -1.52
C GLU A 133 -8.46 -17.29 -1.18
N PRO A 134 -8.14 -16.33 -2.06
CA PRO A 134 -8.34 -14.92 -1.76
C PRO A 134 -9.84 -14.65 -1.61
N LEU A 135 -10.20 -13.81 -0.64
CA LEU A 135 -11.59 -13.41 -0.37
C LEU A 135 -12.24 -12.61 -1.53
N THR A 136 -11.47 -12.36 -2.60
CA THR A 136 -11.73 -11.42 -3.70
C THR A 136 -12.76 -11.87 -4.73
N ALA A 137 -13.31 -13.09 -4.65
CA ALA A 137 -14.30 -13.60 -5.62
C ALA A 137 -15.55 -12.68 -5.76
N ILE A 138 -15.86 -11.87 -4.76
CA ILE A 138 -16.97 -10.90 -4.79
C ILE A 138 -16.51 -9.49 -5.22
N GLN A 139 -15.23 -9.14 -5.01
CA GLN A 139 -14.70 -7.80 -5.27
C GLN A 139 -14.17 -7.63 -6.70
N GLN A 140 -13.76 -8.71 -7.38
CA GLN A 140 -13.25 -8.64 -8.76
C GLN A 140 -14.30 -8.08 -9.73
N VAL A 141 -15.54 -8.58 -9.66
CA VAL A 141 -16.67 -8.09 -10.49
C VAL A 141 -16.93 -6.59 -10.28
N GLY A 142 -16.73 -6.09 -9.05
CA GLY A 142 -16.89 -4.68 -8.73
C GLY A 142 -15.73 -3.80 -9.19
N ARG A 143 -14.50 -4.31 -9.19
CA ARG A 143 -13.32 -3.61 -9.73
C ARG A 143 -13.42 -3.53 -11.25
N ASP A 144 -13.67 -4.64 -11.93
CA ASP A 144 -13.77 -4.69 -13.39
C ASP A 144 -14.86 -3.74 -13.92
N ALA A 145 -16.03 -3.69 -13.24
CA ALA A 145 -17.13 -2.80 -13.61
C ALA A 145 -16.81 -1.31 -13.41
N LYS A 146 -16.16 -0.94 -12.30
CA LYS A 146 -15.74 0.45 -12.05
C LYS A 146 -14.62 0.88 -12.99
N ASN A 147 -13.75 -0.05 -13.34
CA ASN A 147 -12.62 0.24 -14.18
C ASN A 147 -13.03 0.54 -15.62
N ALA A 148 -14.09 -0.11 -16.10
CA ALA A 148 -14.66 0.11 -17.43
C ALA A 148 -15.33 1.49 -17.61
N GLU A 149 -15.70 2.17 -16.52
CA GLU A 149 -16.38 3.49 -16.58
C GLU A 149 -15.40 4.68 -16.55
N GLY A 150 -14.09 4.45 -16.37
CA GLY A 150 -13.07 5.51 -16.37
C GLY A 150 -13.26 6.56 -15.27
N LEU A 151 -13.94 6.20 -14.18
CA LEU A 151 -14.39 7.09 -13.11
C LEU A 151 -13.44 7.19 -11.91
N GLU A 152 -12.32 6.47 -11.91
CA GLU A 152 -11.37 6.54 -10.79
C GLU A 152 -10.24 7.54 -11.06
N LEU A 153 -10.07 8.46 -10.11
CA LEU A 153 -9.07 9.53 -10.05
C LEU A 153 -7.69 8.99 -9.67
#